data_AF-A0A7R9VWZ1-F1
#
_entry.id   AF-A0A7R9VWZ1-F1
#
_cell.length_a   1.000
_cell.length_b   1.000
_cell.length_c   1.000
_cell.angle_alpha   90.00
_cell.angle_beta   90.00
_cell.angle_gamma   90.00
#
_symmetry.space_group_name_H-M   'P 1'
#
loop_
_entity.id
_entity.type
_entity.pdbx_description
1 polymer ?
#
loop_
_entity_poly.entity_id
_entity_poly.type
_entity_poly.pdbx_seq_one_letter_code
_entity_poly.pdbx_strand_id
1 'polypeptide(L)'
;DRRMGKRRVRGGRGNGRSSTGGPSGSNNRGWVCTLADGSSYACDRLVIATGGLSFPGVGTDGTGHRILRKLGLPQRDTYPALTPLTGPHPAGDSLAGLSLYSVQASVLVPGSKKPTPAQRSGFLFTHSG
;
A
#
# COMPACT_ATOMS: atom_id res chain seq x y z
N ASP A 1 -23.43 38.45 17.69
CA ASP A 1 -22.38 38.91 16.76
C ASP A 1 -21.78 37.69 16.04
N ARG A 2 -21.46 37.85 14.75
CA ARG A 2 -20.93 36.90 13.75
C ARG A 2 -21.90 35.91 13.08
N ARG A 3 -22.35 36.35 11.89
CA ARG A 3 -23.10 35.58 10.88
C ARG A 3 -22.18 34.60 10.14
N MET A 4 -22.64 33.36 9.98
CA MET A 4 -22.10 32.34 9.07
C MET A 4 -22.44 32.69 7.61
N GLY A 5 -21.42 32.98 6.79
CA GLY A 5 -21.56 33.19 5.36
C GLY A 5 -21.33 31.90 4.56
N LYS A 6 -22.41 31.34 3.99
CA LYS A 6 -22.34 30.27 2.97
C LYS A 6 -21.78 30.84 1.66
N ARG A 7 -20.61 30.38 1.20
CA ARG A 7 -20.13 30.64 -0.17
C ARG A 7 -20.51 29.49 -1.10
N ARG A 8 -21.48 29.75 -1.98
CA ARG A 8 -21.80 28.96 -3.17
C ARG A 8 -20.67 29.08 -4.19
N VAL A 9 -20.17 27.95 -4.69
CA VAL A 9 -19.30 27.90 -5.88
C VAL A 9 -20.21 27.85 -7.11
N ARG A 10 -20.08 28.83 -8.01
CA ARG A 10 -20.79 28.91 -9.29
C ARG A 10 -20.11 27.97 -10.30
N GLY A 11 -20.89 27.06 -10.89
CA GLY A 11 -20.49 26.30 -12.07
C GLY A 11 -20.56 27.19 -13.32
N GLY A 12 -19.43 27.33 -14.02
CA GLY A 12 -19.35 27.93 -15.34
C GLY A 12 -19.27 26.84 -16.39
N ARG A 13 -20.30 26.72 -17.25
CA ARG A 13 -20.26 25.99 -18.51
C ARG A 13 -19.53 26.86 -19.54
N GLY A 14 -18.35 26.43 -19.98
CA GLY A 14 -17.66 26.96 -21.15
C GLY A 14 -17.72 25.93 -22.28
N ASN A 15 -18.33 26.30 -23.39
CA ASN A 15 -18.60 25.47 -24.55
C ASN A 15 -17.51 25.70 -25.62
N GLY A 16 -17.08 24.64 -26.32
CA GLY A 16 -16.60 24.77 -27.71
C GLY A 16 -15.10 24.56 -27.97
N ARG A 17 -14.86 23.52 -28.78
CA ARG A 17 -13.72 23.28 -29.69
C ARG A 17 -12.44 22.73 -29.05
N SER A 18 -12.43 21.40 -28.90
CA SER A 18 -11.21 20.60 -28.93
C SER A 18 -10.60 20.69 -30.33
N SER A 19 -9.65 21.60 -30.53
CA SER A 19 -8.73 21.54 -31.66
C SER A 19 -7.82 20.32 -31.44
N THR A 20 -8.02 19.28 -32.24
CA THR A 20 -7.03 18.22 -32.46
C THR A 20 -5.87 18.82 -33.26
N GLY A 21 -5.04 19.60 -32.58
CA GLY A 21 -3.70 19.94 -33.03
C GLY A 21 -2.74 18.89 -32.45
N GLY A 22 -2.40 17.88 -33.25
CA GLY A 22 -1.32 16.98 -32.88
C GLY A 22 -0.01 17.78 -32.78
N PRO A 23 0.76 17.69 -31.69
CA PRO A 23 2.05 18.34 -31.66
C PRO A 23 3.04 17.49 -32.45
N SER A 24 3.36 18.02 -33.62
CA SER A 24 4.64 17.86 -34.30
C SER A 24 5.82 17.90 -33.31
N GLY A 25 6.62 16.83 -33.31
CA GLY A 25 8.06 16.84 -33.04
C GLY A 25 8.58 17.52 -31.77
N SER A 26 8.56 16.81 -30.63
CA SER A 26 9.76 16.67 -29.79
C SER A 26 9.64 15.36 -29.00
N ASN A 27 10.67 14.53 -29.07
CA ASN A 27 10.70 13.18 -28.51
C ASN A 27 10.96 13.28 -27.00
N ASN A 28 10.04 13.88 -26.24
CA ASN A 28 10.22 14.13 -24.81
C ASN A 28 9.88 12.87 -24.00
N ARG A 29 10.72 11.83 -24.10
CA ARG A 29 10.55 10.55 -23.39
C ARG A 29 11.29 10.54 -22.05
N GLY A 30 11.18 11.62 -21.28
CA GLY A 30 11.81 11.76 -19.97
C GLY A 30 10.77 11.79 -18.84
N TRP A 31 11.21 11.41 -17.65
CA TRP A 31 10.48 11.60 -16.40
C TRP A 31 10.82 12.95 -15.79
N VAL A 32 9.84 13.56 -15.12
CA VAL A 32 10.05 14.73 -14.27
C VAL A 32 9.51 14.40 -12.88
N CYS A 33 10.38 14.49 -11.87
CA CYS A 33 10.05 14.25 -10.48
C CYS A 33 9.95 15.58 -9.74
N THR A 34 8.76 15.91 -9.23
CA THR A 34 8.55 17.08 -8.36
C THR A 34 8.58 16.64 -6.90
N LEU A 35 9.43 17.29 -6.10
CA LEU A 35 9.62 16.99 -4.67
C LEU A 35 8.67 17.82 -3.81
N ALA A 36 8.59 17.48 -2.53
CA ALA A 36 7.71 18.15 -1.57
C ALA A 36 8.08 19.64 -1.35
N ASP A 37 9.34 20.00 -1.55
CA ASP A 37 9.82 21.40 -1.47
C ASP A 37 9.54 22.20 -2.76
N GLY A 38 8.91 21.59 -3.77
CA GLY A 38 8.60 22.20 -5.06
C GLY A 38 9.73 22.14 -6.09
N SER A 39 10.92 21.64 -5.72
CA SER A 39 12.01 21.41 -6.68
C SER A 39 11.63 20.30 -7.67
N SER A 40 12.23 20.34 -8.87
CA SER A 40 11.94 19.36 -9.93
C SER A 40 13.22 18.86 -10.58
N TYR A 41 13.27 17.56 -10.86
CA TYR A 41 14.41 16.88 -11.51
C TYR A 41 13.93 16.12 -12.73
N ALA A 42 14.61 16.31 -13.87
CA ALA A 42 14.35 15.56 -15.09
C ALA A 42 15.32 14.37 -15.21
N CYS A 43 14.85 13.23 -15.70
CA CYS A 43 15.69 12.05 -15.93
C CYS A 43 15.12 11.15 -17.04
N ASP A 44 15.99 10.43 -17.75
CA ASP A 44 15.54 9.48 -18.78
C ASP A 44 15.02 8.17 -18.17
N ARG A 45 15.47 7.83 -16.95
CA ARG A 45 15.14 6.59 -16.25
C ARG A 45 14.79 6.88 -14.80
N LEU A 46 13.68 6.30 -14.35
CA LEU A 46 13.17 6.42 -12.98
C LEU A 46 13.09 5.03 -12.34
N VAL A 47 13.69 4.89 -11.15
CA VAL A 47 13.58 3.68 -10.31
C VAL A 47 12.73 4.02 -9.09
N ILE A 48 11.69 3.23 -8.84
CA ILE A 48 10.82 3.38 -7.67
C ILE A 48 11.24 2.34 -6.63
N ALA A 49 11.91 2.80 -5.58
CA ALA A 49 12.43 1.95 -4.49
C ALA A 49 11.94 2.42 -3.10
N THR A 50 10.66 2.82 -3.01
CA THR A 50 10.08 3.44 -1.80
C THR A 50 9.71 2.45 -0.68
N GLY A 51 10.05 1.16 -0.84
CA GLY A 51 9.56 0.11 0.06
C GLY A 51 8.05 -0.12 -0.05
N GLY A 52 7.48 -0.75 0.99
CA GLY A 52 6.08 -1.14 1.06
C GLY A 52 5.25 -0.30 2.05
N LEU A 53 4.42 -0.98 2.82
CA LEU A 53 3.56 -0.39 3.87
C LEU A 53 3.96 -0.84 5.29
N SER A 54 4.83 -1.83 5.41
CA SER A 54 5.26 -2.38 6.71
C SER A 54 6.26 -1.45 7.40
N PHE A 55 6.09 -1.26 8.70
CA PHE A 55 6.98 -0.47 9.56
C PHE A 55 7.11 1.02 9.16
N PRO A 56 6.00 1.78 9.16
CA PRO A 56 5.98 3.16 8.68
C PRO A 56 6.92 4.13 9.41
N GLY A 57 7.32 3.81 10.66
CA GLY A 57 8.23 4.62 11.45
C GLY A 57 9.62 4.84 10.81
N VAL A 58 10.01 4.02 9.83
CA VAL A 58 11.29 4.18 9.09
C VAL A 58 11.12 4.76 7.68
N GLY A 59 9.96 5.33 7.37
CA GLY A 59 9.74 6.09 6.14
C GLY A 59 9.02 5.36 5.01
N THR A 60 8.49 4.15 5.25
CA THR A 60 7.61 3.48 4.28
C THR A 60 6.18 3.97 4.41
N ASP A 61 5.57 4.44 3.32
CA ASP A 61 4.26 5.11 3.34
C ASP A 61 3.32 4.69 2.18
N GLY A 62 3.75 3.73 1.36
CA GLY A 62 3.00 3.31 0.18
C GLY A 62 3.01 4.30 -0.99
N THR A 63 3.85 5.33 -0.99
CA THR A 63 3.95 6.31 -2.08
C THR A 63 4.26 5.63 -3.42
N GLY A 64 5.15 4.64 -3.46
CA GLY A 64 5.42 3.87 -4.68
C GLY A 64 4.18 3.18 -5.25
N HIS A 65 3.36 2.55 -4.41
CA HIS A 65 2.10 1.93 -4.84
C HIS A 65 1.16 2.96 -5.48
N ARG A 66 1.05 4.17 -4.92
CA ARG A 66 0.22 5.22 -5.53
C ARG A 66 0.77 5.69 -6.87
N ILE A 67 2.09 5.86 -6.99
CA ILE A 67 2.74 6.25 -8.25
C ILE A 67 2.47 5.19 -9.32
N LEU A 68 2.77 3.93 -9.04
CA LEU A 68 2.57 2.82 -9.99
C LEU A 68 1.11 2.71 -10.44
N ARG A 69 0.14 2.97 -9.56
CA ARG A 69 -1.29 2.94 -9.88
C ARG A 69 -1.68 4.06 -10.84
N LYS A 70 -1.15 5.28 -10.62
CA LYS A 70 -1.35 6.41 -11.53
C LYS A 70 -0.74 6.18 -12.91
N LEU A 71 0.33 5.38 -12.98
CA LEU A 71 0.95 4.96 -14.25
C LEU A 71 0.18 3.82 -14.95
N GLY A 72 -0.92 3.32 -14.37
CA GLY A 72 -1.71 2.23 -14.95
C GLY A 72 -1.06 0.85 -14.86
N LEU A 73 -0.03 0.69 -14.01
CA LEU A 73 0.61 -0.62 -13.81
C LEU A 73 -0.29 -1.53 -12.94
N PRO A 74 -0.45 -2.81 -13.32
CA PRO A 74 -1.29 -3.74 -12.58
C PRO A 74 -0.75 -3.96 -11.17
N GLN A 75 -1.64 -3.93 -10.18
CA GLN A 75 -1.32 -4.16 -8.77
C GLN A 75 -2.24 -5.22 -8.18
N ARG A 76 -1.68 -6.03 -7.30
CA ARG A 76 -2.45 -6.87 -6.38
C ARG A 76 -2.76 -6.07 -5.12
N ASP A 77 -3.85 -6.42 -4.46
CA ASP A 77 -4.16 -5.87 -3.15
C ASP A 77 -3.08 -6.25 -2.15
N THR A 78 -2.64 -5.25 -1.38
CA THR A 78 -1.64 -5.44 -0.34
C THR A 78 -2.30 -5.98 0.93
N TYR A 79 -1.65 -6.94 1.57
CA TYR A 79 -2.07 -7.46 2.87
C TYR A 79 -0.85 -7.62 3.78
N PRO A 80 -1.02 -7.59 5.11
CA PRO A 80 0.06 -7.83 6.05
C PRO A 80 0.66 -9.23 5.86
N ALA A 81 1.97 -9.31 5.73
CA ALA A 81 2.70 -10.56 5.61
C ALA A 81 3.76 -10.66 6.71
N LEU A 82 3.98 -11.87 7.23
CA LEU A 82 4.90 -12.14 8.33
C LEU A 82 4.60 -11.35 9.62
N THR A 83 3.33 -11.01 9.84
CA THR A 83 2.85 -10.41 11.09
C THR A 83 2.31 -11.48 12.04
N PRO A 84 2.23 -11.20 13.35
CA PRO A 84 1.56 -12.09 14.29
C PRO A 84 0.13 -12.41 13.86
N LEU A 85 -0.31 -13.63 14.14
CA LEU A 85 -1.72 -13.97 14.07
C LEU A 85 -2.39 -13.39 15.31
N THR A 86 -3.53 -12.72 15.13
CA THR A 86 -4.27 -12.13 16.24
C THR A 86 -5.66 -12.73 16.32
N GLY A 87 -6.13 -13.01 17.53
CA GLY A 87 -7.49 -13.50 17.74
C GLY A 87 -7.65 -14.31 19.01
N PRO A 88 -8.89 -14.76 19.28
CA PRO A 88 -9.15 -15.62 20.42
C PRO A 88 -8.47 -16.98 20.25
N HIS A 89 -7.69 -17.39 21.24
CA HIS A 89 -7.08 -18.71 21.31
C HIS A 89 -7.92 -19.65 22.21
N PRO A 90 -8.13 -20.94 21.85
CA PRO A 90 -8.95 -21.86 22.64
C PRO A 90 -8.48 -22.05 24.10
N ALA A 91 -7.19 -21.87 24.36
CA ALA A 91 -6.61 -21.94 25.69
C ALA A 91 -6.59 -20.59 26.44
N GLY A 92 -7.16 -19.52 25.87
CA GLY A 92 -7.09 -18.17 26.41
C GLY A 92 -5.66 -17.72 26.71
N ASP A 93 -5.47 -17.01 27.82
CA ASP A 93 -4.16 -16.51 28.28
C ASP A 93 -3.25 -17.55 28.92
N SER A 94 -3.72 -18.79 29.14
CA SER A 94 -2.97 -19.80 29.92
C SER A 94 -1.64 -20.21 29.30
N LEU A 95 -1.47 -19.99 27.99
CA LEU A 95 -0.25 -20.32 27.24
C LEU A 95 0.62 -19.11 26.93
N ALA A 96 0.22 -17.89 27.31
CA ALA A 96 0.98 -16.69 26.97
C ALA A 96 2.42 -16.78 27.51
N GLY A 97 3.40 -16.54 26.63
CA GLY A 97 4.83 -16.66 26.92
C GLY A 97 5.45 -18.03 26.61
N LEU A 98 4.64 -19.06 26.34
CA LEU A 98 5.15 -20.38 25.98
C LEU A 98 5.75 -20.36 24.56
N SER A 99 7.03 -20.70 24.46
CA SER A 99 7.75 -20.85 23.20
C SER A 99 7.99 -22.33 22.87
N LEU A 100 7.62 -22.74 21.67
CA LEU A 100 7.85 -24.07 21.12
C LEU A 100 8.87 -23.98 19.98
N TYR A 101 9.85 -24.88 19.93
CA TYR A 101 11.00 -24.77 18.99
C TYR A 101 11.07 -25.87 17.91
N SER A 102 10.20 -26.88 17.97
CA SER A 102 10.16 -27.98 17.01
C SER A 102 8.74 -28.38 16.66
N VAL A 103 7.94 -27.37 16.30
CA VAL A 103 6.55 -27.52 15.87
C VAL A 103 6.35 -26.96 14.47
N GLN A 104 5.39 -27.52 13.75
CA GLN A 104 4.94 -27.04 12.46
C GLN A 104 3.50 -26.54 12.58
N ALA A 105 3.29 -25.26 12.27
CA ALA A 105 1.96 -24.71 12.11
C ALA A 105 1.45 -24.99 10.70
N SER A 106 0.14 -25.13 10.53
CA SER A 106 -0.49 -25.24 9.20
C SER A 106 -1.83 -24.52 9.19
N VAL A 107 -2.21 -23.99 8.03
CA VAL A 107 -3.47 -23.26 7.83
C VAL A 107 -4.38 -24.08 6.93
N LEU A 108 -5.57 -24.40 7.43
CA LEU A 108 -6.64 -24.95 6.62
C LEU A 108 -7.50 -23.82 6.08
N VAL A 109 -7.34 -23.53 4.79
CA VAL A 109 -8.17 -22.53 4.10
C VAL A 109 -9.57 -23.12 3.85
N PRO A 110 -10.65 -22.38 4.12
CA PRO A 110 -12.00 -22.84 3.79
C PRO A 110 -12.11 -23.32 2.34
N GLY A 111 -12.70 -24.51 2.14
CA GLY A 111 -12.82 -25.14 0.83
C GLY A 111 -11.58 -25.93 0.36
N SER A 112 -10.46 -25.84 1.07
CA SER A 112 -9.28 -26.66 0.79
C SER A 112 -9.36 -28.01 1.52
N LYS A 113 -8.99 -29.09 0.83
CA LYS A 113 -8.95 -30.44 1.43
C LYS A 113 -7.67 -30.71 2.23
N LYS A 114 -6.61 -29.95 1.98
CA LYS A 114 -5.29 -30.13 2.61
C LYS A 114 -4.86 -28.84 3.28
N PRO A 115 -4.36 -28.88 4.53
CA PRO A 115 -3.78 -27.73 5.17
C PRO A 115 -2.45 -27.34 4.50
N THR A 116 -2.15 -26.04 4.48
CA THR A 116 -0.89 -25.51 3.96
C THR A 116 0.09 -25.35 5.13
N PRO A 117 1.22 -26.06 5.14
CA PRO A 117 2.20 -25.97 6.23
C PRO A 117 3.00 -24.67 6.15
N ALA A 118 3.27 -24.09 7.31
CA ALA A 118 4.24 -23.01 7.44
C ALA A 118 5.64 -23.52 7.07
N GLN A 119 6.41 -22.65 6.41
CA GLN A 119 7.82 -22.92 6.07
C GLN A 119 8.78 -22.63 7.24
N ARG A 120 8.24 -22.24 8.40
CA ARG A 120 9.00 -21.95 9.63
C ARG A 120 8.66 -22.98 10.69
N SER A 121 9.65 -23.32 11.50
CA SER A 121 9.46 -24.09 12.72
C SER A 121 9.35 -23.16 13.92
N GLY A 122 8.63 -23.63 14.92
CA GLY A 122 8.45 -22.94 16.18
C GLY A 122 7.25 -22.00 16.22
N PHE A 123 6.77 -21.75 17.44
CA PHE A 123 5.56 -21.00 17.69
C PHE A 123 5.63 -20.37 19.09
N LEU A 124 5.23 -19.11 19.21
CA LEU A 124 5.13 -18.38 20.47
C LEU A 124 3.67 -18.02 20.68
N PHE A 125 3.12 -18.41 21.83
CA PHE A 125 1.80 -17.97 22.26
C PHE A 125 1.91 -16.65 23.01
N THR A 126 1.01 -15.71 22.72
CA THR A 126 0.96 -14.38 23.32
C THR A 126 -0.44 -14.07 23.86
N HIS A 127 -0.59 -12.96 24.58
CA HIS A 127 -1.90 -12.48 25.04
C HIS A 127 -2.86 -12.09 23.92
N SER A 128 -2.38 -11.90 22.69
CA SER A 128 -3.20 -11.43 21.56
C SER A 128 -3.39 -12.49 20.47
N GLY A 129 -2.82 -13.68 20.65
CA GLY A 129 -2.78 -14.76 19.66
C GLY A 129 -1.58 -15.68 19.83
#